data_AF-H2YWR3-F1
#
_entry.id   AF-H2YWR3-F1
#
_cell.length_a   1.000
_cell.length_b   1.000
_cell.length_c   1.000
_cell.angle_alpha   90.00
_cell.angle_beta   90.00
_cell.angle_gamma   90.00
#
_symmetry.space_group_name_H-M   'P 1'
#
loop_
_entity.id
_entity.type
_entity.pdbx_description
1 polymer ?
#
loop_
_entity_poly.entity_id
_entity_poly.type
_entity_poly.pdbx_seq_one_letter_code
_entity_poly.pdbx_strand_id
1 'polypeptide(L)'
;MFTRLDAEHNAKELKKSATVGKISYETLESVVMTMDAYNAIPARRIQHLAKKLVHHSKMKVIETNVRNSNLVTSEVFSVLEQMEVVQRRRAQVWGRQMDDMTSERRRLAALLSDALQRLEYITGVFLIKPVVSYKGKGHMRKYTGKISTRFNKYQMESMLQRLQ
;
A
#
# COMPACT_ATOMS: atom_id res chain seq x y z
N MET A 1 7.68 15.91 -3.14
CA MET A 1 6.57 15.06 -3.64
C MET A 1 6.41 15.40 -5.11
N PHE A 2 6.20 14.42 -5.97
CA PHE A 2 5.95 14.62 -7.41
C PHE A 2 4.56 14.11 -7.72
N THR A 3 3.78 14.94 -8.40
CA THR A 3 2.35 14.82 -8.57
C THR A 3 1.97 14.74 -10.04
N ARG A 4 0.67 14.54 -10.30
CA ARG A 4 0.13 14.57 -11.65
C ARG A 4 0.33 15.94 -12.31
N LEU A 5 0.16 17.03 -11.56
CA LEU A 5 0.36 18.39 -12.08
C LEU A 5 1.82 18.63 -12.46
N ASP A 6 2.76 18.12 -11.68
CA ASP A 6 4.19 18.20 -12.00
C ASP A 6 4.53 17.43 -13.28
N ALA A 7 3.92 16.25 -13.47
CA ALA A 7 4.07 15.46 -14.69
C ALA A 7 3.46 16.15 -15.91
N GLU A 8 2.27 16.75 -15.77
CA GLU A 8 1.61 17.50 -16.84
C GLU A 8 2.42 18.74 -17.25
N HIS A 9 2.97 19.46 -16.26
CA HIS A 9 3.90 20.56 -16.50
C HIS A 9 5.13 20.10 -17.29
N ASN A 10 5.82 19.07 -16.80
CA ASN A 10 7.02 18.53 -17.47
C ASN A 10 6.72 18.03 -18.88
N ALA A 11 5.59 17.34 -19.08
CA ALA A 11 5.19 16.85 -20.40
C ALA A 11 4.96 18.01 -21.39
N LYS A 12 4.35 19.11 -20.93
CA LYS A 12 4.13 20.31 -21.76
C LYS A 12 5.46 20.95 -22.19
N GLU A 13 6.41 21.07 -21.28
CA GLU A 13 7.73 21.66 -21.58
C GLU A 13 8.58 20.76 -22.48
N LEU A 14 8.56 19.45 -22.24
CA LEU A 14 9.24 18.48 -23.11
C LEU A 14 8.62 18.44 -24.51
N LYS A 15 7.28 18.56 -24.62
CA LYS A 15 6.61 18.63 -25.92
C LYS A 15 7.07 19.82 -26.75
N LYS A 16 7.22 21.01 -26.14
CA LYS A 16 7.80 22.19 -26.82
C LYS A 16 9.21 21.90 -27.30
N SER A 17 10.03 21.26 -26.47
CA SER A 17 11.41 20.91 -26.80
C SER A 17 11.50 19.89 -27.95
N ALA A 18 10.57 18.94 -28.01
CA ALA A 18 10.46 17.99 -29.11
C ALA A 18 10.07 18.67 -30.42
N THR A 19 9.11 19.61 -30.40
CA THR A 19 8.70 20.38 -31.58
C THR A 19 9.86 21.18 -32.19
N VAL A 20 10.77 21.70 -31.36
CA VAL A 20 11.97 22.44 -31.81
C VAL A 20 13.14 21.50 -32.14
N GLY A 21 12.93 20.18 -32.08
CA GLY A 21 13.94 19.18 -32.44
C GLY A 21 15.08 18.99 -31.42
N LYS A 22 14.95 19.54 -30.20
CA LYS A 22 15.96 19.36 -29.13
C LYS A 22 15.98 17.93 -28.57
N ILE A 23 14.85 17.24 -28.64
CA ILE A 23 14.70 15.84 -28.19
C ILE A 23 13.84 15.08 -29.19
N SER A 24 14.01 13.76 -29.26
CA SER A 24 13.17 12.90 -30.10
C SER A 24 11.78 12.69 -29.48
N TYR A 25 10.79 12.38 -30.32
CA TYR A 25 9.46 12.00 -29.86
C TYR A 25 9.46 10.68 -29.09
N GLU A 26 10.35 9.74 -29.43
CA GLU A 26 10.53 8.48 -28.70
C GLU A 26 10.98 8.73 -27.25
N THR A 27 11.92 9.66 -27.06
CA THR A 27 12.38 10.05 -25.72
C THR A 27 11.27 10.73 -24.93
N LEU A 28 10.48 11.60 -25.57
CA LEU A 28 9.31 12.23 -24.96
C LEU A 28 8.31 11.17 -24.48
N GLU A 29 7.94 10.22 -25.34
CA GLU A 29 6.98 9.16 -25.04
C GLU A 29 7.47 8.30 -23.87
N SER A 30 8.72 7.83 -23.92
CA SER A 30 9.31 7.02 -22.85
C SER A 30 9.27 7.71 -21.48
N VAL A 31 9.56 9.01 -21.43
CA VAL A 31 9.59 9.77 -20.17
C VAL A 31 8.17 10.00 -19.65
N VAL A 32 7.22 10.35 -20.53
CA VAL A 32 5.81 10.51 -20.18
C VAL A 32 5.23 9.20 -19.63
N MET A 33 5.47 8.07 -20.30
CA MET A 33 5.05 6.75 -19.81
C MET A 33 5.61 6.44 -18.42
N THR A 34 6.87 6.81 -18.17
CA THR A 34 7.51 6.59 -16.86
C THR A 34 6.89 7.49 -15.78
N MET A 35 6.57 8.74 -16.10
CA MET A 35 5.87 9.66 -15.19
C MET A 35 4.46 9.14 -14.84
N ASP A 36 3.73 8.62 -15.82
CA ASP A 36 2.41 8.01 -15.62
C ASP A 36 2.49 6.76 -14.75
N ALA A 37 3.45 5.87 -15.02
CA ALA A 37 3.68 4.68 -14.22
C ALA A 37 3.98 5.02 -12.75
N TYR A 38 4.79 6.07 -12.51
CA TYR A 38 5.10 6.57 -11.18
C TYR A 38 3.84 7.12 -10.46
N ASN A 39 3.05 7.94 -11.16
CA ASN A 39 1.83 8.55 -10.65
C ASN A 39 0.68 7.56 -10.44
N ALA A 40 0.70 6.40 -11.10
CA ALA A 40 -0.28 5.33 -10.91
C ALA A 40 -0.08 4.55 -9.59
N ILE A 41 1.12 4.57 -8.99
CA ILE A 41 1.40 3.81 -7.76
C ILE A 41 0.56 4.27 -6.56
N PRO A 42 0.48 5.59 -6.23
CA PRO A 42 -0.39 6.07 -5.18
C PRO A 42 -1.84 5.59 -5.29
N ALA A 43 -2.41 5.61 -6.50
CA ALA A 43 -3.77 5.13 -6.75
C ALA A 43 -3.92 3.63 -6.44
N ARG A 44 -2.99 2.79 -6.93
CA ARG A 44 -2.94 1.36 -6.62
C ARG A 44 -2.81 1.09 -5.12
N ARG A 45 -2.00 1.89 -4.42
CA ARG A 45 -1.83 1.78 -2.96
C ARG A 45 -3.11 2.08 -2.20
N ILE A 46 -3.80 3.17 -2.55
CA ILE A 46 -5.08 3.54 -1.94
C ILE A 46 -6.13 2.44 -2.18
N GLN A 47 -6.23 1.94 -3.42
CA GLN A 47 -7.15 0.85 -3.74
C GLN A 47 -6.89 -0.39 -2.88
N HIS A 48 -5.63 -0.77 -2.71
CA HIS A 48 -5.28 -1.89 -1.86
C HIS A 48 -5.58 -1.61 -0.37
N LEU A 49 -5.34 -0.39 0.13
CA LEU A 49 -5.70 -0.03 1.51
C LEU A 49 -7.22 -0.09 1.72
N ALA A 50 -8.01 0.39 0.76
CA ALA A 50 -9.47 0.31 0.80
C ALA A 50 -9.95 -1.15 0.83
N LYS A 51 -9.41 -2.02 -0.03
CA LYS A 51 -9.70 -3.47 -0.01
C LYS A 51 -9.40 -4.10 1.36
N LYS A 52 -8.26 -3.75 1.95
CA LYS A 52 -7.87 -4.21 3.29
C LYS A 52 -8.85 -3.73 4.36
N LEU A 53 -9.27 -2.46 4.30
CA LEU A 53 -10.23 -1.89 5.24
C LEU A 53 -11.59 -2.58 5.16
N VAL A 54 -12.15 -2.72 3.96
CA VAL A 54 -13.44 -3.41 3.75
C VAL A 54 -13.39 -4.83 4.31
N HIS A 55 -12.30 -5.55 4.06
CA HIS A 55 -12.15 -6.90 4.60
C HIS A 55 -12.03 -6.91 6.13
N HIS A 56 -11.27 -5.99 6.71
CA HIS A 56 -11.14 -5.86 8.17
C HIS A 56 -12.51 -5.56 8.82
N SER A 57 -13.30 -4.66 8.23
CA SER A 57 -14.65 -4.35 8.74
C SER A 57 -15.56 -5.56 8.71
N LYS A 58 -15.59 -6.32 7.60
CA LYS A 58 -16.36 -7.57 7.50
C LYS A 58 -15.92 -8.60 8.55
N MET A 59 -14.62 -8.73 8.76
CA MET A 59 -14.06 -9.65 9.74
C MET A 59 -14.48 -9.30 11.17
N LYS A 60 -14.43 -8.01 11.51
CA LYS A 60 -14.81 -7.51 12.83
C LYS A 60 -16.29 -7.74 13.13
N VAL A 61 -17.15 -7.63 12.12
CA VAL A 61 -18.58 -7.98 12.24
C VAL A 61 -18.75 -9.47 12.57
N ILE A 62 -18.05 -10.35 11.86
CA ILE A 62 -18.09 -11.80 12.13
C ILE A 62 -17.61 -12.10 13.56
N GLU A 63 -16.47 -11.53 13.98
CA GLU A 63 -15.93 -11.70 15.34
C GLU A 63 -16.94 -11.26 16.40
N THR A 64 -17.62 -10.12 16.18
CA THR A 64 -18.62 -9.58 17.10
C THR A 64 -19.86 -10.49 17.18
N ASN A 65 -20.35 -10.97 16.03
CA ASN A 65 -21.50 -11.87 15.98
C ASN A 65 -21.21 -13.20 16.69
N VAL A 66 -20.04 -13.80 16.44
CA VAL A 66 -19.62 -15.03 17.13
C VAL A 66 -19.54 -14.80 18.63
N ARG A 67 -18.94 -13.67 19.06
CA ARG A 67 -18.85 -13.31 20.48
C ARG A 67 -20.21 -13.14 21.15
N ASN A 68 -21.20 -12.60 20.46
CA ASN A 68 -22.55 -12.38 20.99
C ASN A 68 -23.44 -13.64 20.93
N SER A 69 -23.07 -14.66 20.16
CA SER A 69 -23.94 -15.79 19.86
C SER A 69 -24.07 -16.84 20.98
N ASN A 70 -23.31 -16.76 22.08
CA ASN A 70 -23.24 -17.75 23.18
C ASN A 70 -22.98 -19.22 22.76
N LEU A 71 -22.91 -19.52 21.46
CA LEU A 71 -22.60 -20.80 20.85
C LEU A 71 -21.09 -20.95 20.71
N VAL A 72 -20.43 -21.16 21.84
CA VAL A 72 -18.97 -21.35 21.87
C VAL A 72 -18.66 -22.84 21.94
N THR A 73 -19.00 -23.56 20.87
CA THR A 73 -18.69 -24.99 20.72
C THR A 73 -17.23 -25.18 20.31
N SER A 74 -16.62 -26.32 20.65
CA SER A 74 -15.25 -26.69 20.22
C SER A 74 -15.03 -26.55 18.71
N GLU A 75 -16.06 -26.83 17.91
CA GLU A 75 -16.03 -26.67 16.45
C GLU A 75 -15.84 -25.20 16.03
N VAL A 76 -16.53 -24.27 16.71
CA VAL A 76 -16.40 -22.82 16.45
C VAL A 76 -14.98 -22.34 16.74
N PHE A 77 -14.35 -22.83 17.80
CA PHE A 77 -12.95 -22.52 18.10
C PHE A 77 -11.98 -23.03 17.03
N SER A 78 -12.17 -24.26 16.56
CA SER A 78 -11.33 -24.82 15.50
C SER A 78 -11.42 -24.01 14.20
N VAL A 79 -12.63 -23.55 13.85
CA VAL A 79 -12.87 -22.71 12.68
C VAL A 79 -12.22 -21.34 12.85
N LEU A 80 -12.31 -20.73 14.04
CA LEU A 80 -11.64 -19.45 14.34
C LEU A 80 -10.11 -19.54 14.25
N GLU A 81 -9.52 -20.64 14.71
CA GLU A 81 -8.08 -20.87 14.61
C GLU A 81 -7.64 -21.02 13.14
N GLN A 82 -8.37 -21.80 12.34
CA GLN A 82 -8.12 -21.90 10.90
C GLN A 82 -8.27 -20.54 10.21
N MET A 83 -9.27 -19.75 10.61
CA MET A 83 -9.49 -18.40 10.11
C MET A 83 -8.30 -17.48 10.43
N GLU A 84 -7.71 -17.60 11.61
CA GLU A 84 -6.53 -16.81 12.00
C GLU A 84 -5.33 -17.13 11.10
N VAL A 85 -5.11 -18.40 10.76
CA VAL A 85 -4.05 -18.82 9.82
C VAL A 85 -4.26 -18.17 8.45
N VAL A 86 -5.47 -18.23 7.91
CA VAL A 86 -5.81 -17.61 6.63
C VAL A 86 -5.62 -16.09 6.67
N GLN A 87 -6.02 -15.43 7.76
CA GLN A 87 -5.84 -13.99 7.93
C GLN A 87 -4.36 -13.60 7.99
N ARG A 88 -3.53 -14.35 8.72
CA ARG A 88 -2.08 -14.10 8.77
C ARG A 88 -1.45 -14.21 7.39
N ARG A 89 -1.78 -15.27 6.64
CA ARG A 89 -1.29 -15.46 5.26
C ARG A 89 -1.70 -14.31 4.35
N ARG A 90 -2.96 -13.86 4.46
CA ARG A 90 -3.46 -12.70 3.71
C ARG A 90 -2.75 -11.40 4.08
N ALA A 91 -2.52 -11.16 5.37
CA ALA A 91 -1.80 -9.99 5.85
C ALA A 91 -0.35 -9.97 5.34
N GLN A 92 0.31 -11.13 5.23
CA GLN A 92 1.63 -11.25 4.63
C GLN A 92 1.61 -10.90 3.13
N VAL A 93 0.65 -11.43 2.36
CA VAL A 93 0.50 -11.11 0.93
C VAL A 93 0.29 -9.62 0.73
N TRP A 94 -0.57 -9.01 1.53
CA TRP A 94 -0.81 -7.57 1.51
C TRP A 94 0.42 -6.74 1.87
N GLY A 95 1.21 -7.20 2.84
CA GLY A 95 2.50 -6.60 3.18
C GLY A 95 3.44 -6.61 1.98
N ARG A 96 3.63 -7.78 1.37
CA ARG A 96 4.48 -7.94 0.18
C ARG A 96 4.05 -7.03 -0.96
N GLN A 97 2.76 -6.99 -1.30
CA GLN A 97 2.24 -6.10 -2.36
C GLN A 97 2.49 -4.62 -2.07
N MET A 98 2.42 -4.18 -0.81
CA MET A 98 2.78 -2.82 -0.41
C MET A 98 4.27 -2.53 -0.55
N ASP A 99 5.11 -3.50 -0.18
CA ASP A 99 6.56 -3.40 -0.28
C ASP A 99 7.02 -3.38 -1.74
N ASP A 100 6.41 -4.21 -2.59
CA ASP A 100 6.64 -4.24 -4.03
C ASP A 100 6.31 -2.90 -4.67
N MET A 101 5.12 -2.34 -4.39
CA MET A 101 4.74 -1.01 -4.88
C MET A 101 5.67 0.10 -4.38
N THR A 102 6.18 -0.02 -3.16
CA THR A 102 7.12 0.95 -2.59
C THR A 102 8.50 0.87 -3.23
N SER A 103 8.95 -0.35 -3.54
CA SER A 103 10.21 -0.61 -4.23
C SER A 103 10.13 -0.16 -5.68
N GLU A 104 9.03 -0.46 -6.36
CA GLU A 104 8.78 0.02 -7.72
C GLU A 104 8.72 1.54 -7.80
N ARG A 105 8.06 2.20 -6.83
CA ARG A 105 8.04 3.66 -6.77
C ARG A 105 9.44 4.25 -6.63
N ARG A 106 10.29 3.62 -5.82
CA ARG A 106 11.70 4.04 -5.65
C ARG A 106 12.48 3.86 -6.94
N ARG A 107 12.33 2.72 -7.61
CA ARG A 107 12.97 2.43 -8.90
C ARG A 107 12.57 3.47 -9.96
N LEU A 108 11.27 3.70 -10.13
CA LEU A 108 10.75 4.68 -11.09
C LEU A 108 11.21 6.11 -10.77
N ALA A 109 11.27 6.49 -9.49
CA ALA A 109 11.78 7.81 -9.11
C ALA A 109 13.25 8.00 -9.47
N ALA A 110 14.10 6.99 -9.26
CA ALA A 110 15.51 7.07 -9.64
C ALA A 110 15.65 7.21 -11.17
N LEU A 111 14.97 6.34 -11.93
CA LEU A 111 14.96 6.39 -13.39
C LEU A 111 14.46 7.74 -13.93
N LEU A 112 13.38 8.26 -13.36
CA LEU A 112 12.83 9.57 -13.75
C LEU A 112 13.75 10.72 -13.40
N SER A 113 14.33 10.73 -12.19
CA SER A 113 15.25 11.79 -11.79
C SER A 113 16.46 11.85 -12.71
N ASP A 114 17.04 10.71 -13.08
CA ASP A 114 18.18 10.65 -14.01
C ASP A 114 17.77 11.08 -15.42
N ALA A 115 16.62 10.62 -15.91
CA ALA A 115 16.12 10.99 -17.23
C ALA A 115 15.81 12.49 -17.32
N LEU A 116 15.10 13.04 -16.34
CA LEU A 116 14.74 14.47 -16.30
C LEU A 116 15.98 15.34 -16.11
N GLN A 117 16.97 14.90 -15.33
CA GLN A 117 18.25 15.63 -15.20
C GLN A 117 19.00 15.72 -16.53
N ARG A 118 19.05 14.62 -17.30
CA ARG A 118 19.66 14.63 -18.64
C ARG A 118 18.89 15.51 -19.61
N LEU A 119 17.56 15.45 -19.59
CA LEU A 119 16.72 16.26 -20.47
C LEU A 119 16.80 17.74 -20.13
N GLU A 120 16.89 18.10 -18.85
CA GLU A 120 17.12 19.48 -18.41
C GLU A 120 18.44 20.04 -18.96
N TYR A 121 19.51 19.24 -18.94
CA TYR A 121 20.79 19.61 -19.54
C TYR A 121 20.70 19.83 -21.06
N ILE A 122 20.02 18.93 -21.79
CA ILE A 122 19.89 19.00 -23.26
C ILE A 122 18.98 20.16 -23.69
N THR A 123 17.84 20.31 -23.01
CA THR A 123 16.79 21.24 -23.44
C THR A 123 17.01 22.65 -22.91
N GLY A 124 17.72 22.79 -21.79
CA GLY A 124 17.85 24.02 -21.02
C GLY A 124 16.58 24.40 -20.25
N VAL A 125 15.58 23.50 -20.19
CA VAL A 125 14.32 23.74 -19.49
C VAL A 125 14.33 23.06 -18.13
N PHE A 126 13.90 23.77 -17.10
CA PHE A 126 13.79 23.23 -15.75
C PHE A 126 12.67 22.18 -15.67
N LEU A 127 13.00 20.98 -15.18
CA LEU A 127 12.04 19.89 -15.02
C LEU A 127 11.91 19.49 -13.55
N ILE A 128 10.67 19.30 -13.10
CA ILE A 128 10.38 18.92 -11.72
C ILE A 128 10.74 17.45 -11.51
N LYS A 129 11.58 17.15 -10.52
CA LYS A 129 12.09 15.78 -10.27
C LYS A 129 11.34 15.09 -9.13
N PRO A 130 11.13 13.76 -9.20
CA PRO A 130 10.53 13.02 -8.10
C PRO A 130 11.47 12.89 -6.90
N VAL A 131 10.97 13.35 -5.74
CA VAL A 131 11.63 13.14 -4.45
C VAL A 131 11.01 11.93 -3.76
N VAL A 132 11.82 10.91 -3.47
CA VAL A 132 11.42 9.81 -2.59
C VAL A 132 11.80 10.17 -1.16
N SER A 133 10.82 10.45 -0.31
CA SER A 133 11.09 10.51 1.13
C SER A 133 11.38 9.09 1.64
N TYR A 134 12.58 8.89 2.17
CA TYR A 134 12.92 7.68 2.92
C TYR A 134 12.08 7.67 4.20
N LYS A 135 11.00 6.87 4.23
CA LYS A 135 10.39 6.51 5.51
C LYS A 135 11.23 5.38 6.09
N GLY A 136 12.05 5.73 7.09
CA GLY A 136 12.64 4.75 7.99
C GLY A 136 11.57 3.81 8.52
N LYS A 137 11.97 2.56 8.81
CA LYS A 137 11.11 1.48 9.31
C LYS A 137 10.41 1.91 10.60
N GLY A 138 9.30 2.65 10.48
CA GLY A 138 8.36 2.83 11.57
C GLY A 138 7.90 1.45 11.95
N HIS A 139 8.20 1.03 13.19
CA HIS A 139 7.80 -0.24 13.73
C HIS A 139 6.32 -0.46 13.42
N MET A 140 6.01 -1.28 12.40
CA MET A 140 4.67 -1.82 12.28
C MET A 140 4.50 -2.65 13.54
N ARG A 141 3.70 -2.15 14.49
CA ARG A 141 3.17 -2.98 15.56
C ARG A 141 2.54 -4.19 14.87
N LYS A 142 3.24 -5.32 14.93
CA LYS A 142 2.68 -6.61 14.51
C LYS A 142 1.39 -6.73 15.31
N TYR A 143 0.26 -6.86 14.63
CA TYR A 143 -1.00 -7.13 15.31
C TYR A 143 -0.84 -8.48 16.01
N THR A 144 -0.63 -8.45 17.33
CA THR A 144 -0.46 -9.61 18.20
C THR A 144 -1.80 -10.06 18.82
N GLY A 145 -2.91 -9.44 18.40
CA GLY A 145 -4.25 -9.79 18.87
C GLY A 145 -4.66 -11.17 18.39
N LYS A 146 -4.24 -12.21 19.11
CA LYS A 146 -4.79 -13.55 18.97
C LYS A 146 -6.26 -13.48 19.37
N ILE A 147 -7.15 -13.74 18.40
CA ILE A 147 -8.60 -13.74 18.62
C ILE A 147 -8.94 -14.80 19.69
N SER A 148 -8.30 -15.98 19.62
CA SER A 148 -8.44 -17.08 20.58
C SER A 148 -8.15 -16.72 22.04
N THR A 149 -7.11 -15.90 22.31
CA THR A 149 -6.78 -15.52 23.69
C THR A 149 -7.79 -14.57 24.33
N ARG A 150 -8.55 -13.80 23.54
CA ARG A 150 -9.56 -12.89 24.11
C ARG A 150 -10.80 -13.65 24.61
N PHE A 151 -11.16 -14.75 23.96
CA PHE A 151 -12.26 -15.61 24.41
C PHE A 151 -11.94 -16.30 25.74
N ASN A 152 -10.69 -16.75 25.91
CA ASN A 152 -10.25 -17.46 27.12
C ASN A 152 -10.34 -16.59 28.40
N LYS A 153 -10.06 -15.29 28.29
CA LYS A 153 -10.13 -14.36 29.44
C LYS A 153 -11.56 -14.21 29.98
N TYR A 154 -12.56 -14.08 29.11
CA TYR A 154 -13.97 -13.94 29.51
C TYR A 154 -14.58 -15.24 30.02
N GLN A 155 -14.08 -16.41 29.60
CA GLN A 155 -14.48 -17.70 30.15
C GLN A 155 -13.85 -17.96 31.53
N MET A 156 -12.58 -17.63 31.74
CA MET A 156 -11.97 -17.73 33.08
C MET A 156 -12.64 -16.81 34.11
N GLU A 157 -12.91 -15.56 33.74
CA GLU A 157 -13.57 -14.60 34.62
C GLU A 157 -15.02 -15.02 34.96
N SER A 158 -15.75 -15.59 34.00
CA SER A 158 -17.13 -16.08 34.22
C SER A 158 -17.21 -17.43 34.93
N MET A 159 -16.19 -18.28 34.85
CA MET A 159 -16.09 -19.50 35.66
C MET A 159 -15.69 -19.19 37.12
N LEU A 160 -14.80 -18.21 37.34
CA LEU A 160 -14.40 -17.79 38.69
C LEU A 160 -15.54 -17.08 39.46
N GLN A 161 -16.42 -16.36 38.77
CA GLN A 161 -17.62 -15.75 39.37
C GLN A 161 -18.74 -16.75 39.72
N ARG A 162 -18.68 -17.99 39.21
CA ARG A 162 -19.65 -19.05 39.55
C ARG A 162 -19.20 -19.95 40.70
N LEU A 163 -18.03 -19.69 41.27
CA LEU A 163 -17.43 -20.43 42.39
C LEU A 163 -17.36 -19.59 43.69
N GLN A 164 -18.05 -18.45 43.73
CA GLN A 164 -18.34 -17.65 44.94
C GLN A 164 -19.85 -17.59 45.14
#